data_AF-A0A9E6B9P1-F1
#
_entry.id   AF-A0A9E6B9P1-F1
#
_cell.length_a   1.000
_cell.length_b   1.000
_cell.length_c   1.000
_cell.angle_alpha   90.00
_cell.angle_beta   90.00
_cell.angle_gamma   90.00
#
_symmetry.space_group_name_H-M   'P 1'
#
loop_
_entity.id
_entity.type
_entity.pdbx_description
1 polymer ?
#
loop_
_entity_poly.entity_id
_entity_poly.type
_entity_poly.pdbx_seq_one_letter_code
_entity_poly.pdbx_strand_id
1 'polypeptide(L)'
;MAAYRPEQGVYARFVAGAAALLLALFASVRVYQELYEAESTVALFGADVPVSAVWASVLFIILAALTFVFTYGVHTGFKALDRTSRALIDLLIDTQMELSKVSWPGSDVLIRSTSAVLISIVLLGVFLVGVDSLVASALRFLGVLP
;
A
#
# COMPACT_ATOMS: atom_id res chain seq x y z
N MET A 1 32.36 -1.07 6.60
CA MET A 1 32.15 0.24 7.27
C MET A 1 30.69 0.61 7.09
N ALA A 2 29.96 0.95 8.16
CA ALA A 2 28.56 1.33 8.04
C ALA A 2 28.45 2.65 7.26
N ALA A 3 27.80 2.61 6.10
CA ALA A 3 27.71 3.76 5.19
C ALA A 3 26.77 4.87 5.70
N TYR A 4 25.94 4.60 6.71
CA TYR A 4 24.91 5.51 7.22
C TYR A 4 24.96 5.62 8.74
N ARG A 5 24.54 6.76 9.30
CA ARG A 5 24.39 6.91 10.76
C ARG A 5 23.27 5.97 11.24
N PRO A 6 23.41 5.37 12.44
CA PRO A 6 22.50 4.34 12.92
C PRO A 6 21.03 4.79 13.05
N GLU A 7 20.77 6.08 13.21
CA GLU A 7 19.41 6.64 13.38
C GLU A 7 18.78 7.19 12.10
N GLN A 8 19.51 7.19 10.97
CA GLN A 8 19.01 7.79 9.72
C GLN A 8 18.12 6.82 8.94
N GLY A 9 16.91 7.29 8.58
CA GLY A 9 15.99 6.55 7.71
C GLY A 9 15.33 5.33 8.33
N VAL A 10 15.41 5.14 9.65
CA VAL A 10 14.95 3.90 10.32
C VAL A 10 13.47 3.64 10.05
N TYR A 11 12.63 4.67 10.20
CA TYR A 11 11.18 4.54 9.97
C TYR A 11 10.84 4.26 8.51
N ALA A 12 11.41 5.03 7.57
CA ALA A 12 11.15 4.81 6.14
C ALA A 12 11.60 3.43 5.67
N ARG A 13 12.77 2.96 6.14
CA ARG A 13 13.30 1.63 5.82
C ARG A 13 12.44 0.52 6.43
N PHE A 14 12.04 0.66 7.68
CA PHE A 14 11.16 -0.32 8.34
C PHE A 14 9.81 -0.43 7.63
N VAL A 15 9.17 0.69 7.33
CA VAL A 15 7.86 0.71 6.65
C VAL A 15 7.96 0.12 5.25
N ALA A 16 8.98 0.49 4.47
CA ALA A 16 9.20 -0.07 3.13
C ALA A 16 9.47 -1.58 3.18
N GLY A 17 10.29 -2.03 4.14
CA GLY A 17 10.57 -3.45 4.36
C GLY A 17 9.32 -4.23 4.77
N ALA A 18 8.53 -3.70 5.70
CA ALA A 18 7.27 -4.33 6.14
C ALA A 18 6.25 -4.42 4.99
N ALA A 19 6.08 -3.36 4.20
CA ALA A 19 5.21 -3.38 3.03
C ALA A 19 5.66 -4.41 1.99
N ALA A 20 6.97 -4.48 1.71
CA ALA A 20 7.51 -5.47 0.78
C ALA A 20 7.36 -6.91 1.29
N LEU A 21 7.51 -7.15 2.60
CA LEU A 21 7.24 -8.45 3.21
C LEU A 21 5.76 -8.85 3.13
N LEU A 22 4.84 -7.90 3.32
CA LEU A 22 3.42 -8.15 3.14
C LEU A 22 3.09 -8.54 1.69
N LEU A 23 3.70 -7.86 0.72
CA LEU A 23 3.57 -8.21 -0.70
C LEU A 23 4.19 -9.58 -1.01
N ALA A 24 5.34 -9.90 -0.42
CA ALA A 24 5.97 -11.21 -0.58
C ALA A 24 5.09 -12.33 0.00
N LEU A 25 4.48 -12.11 1.16
CA LEU A 25 3.53 -13.04 1.77
C LEU A 25 2.29 -13.22 0.88
N PHE A 26 1.72 -12.11 0.38
CA PHE A 26 0.57 -12.17 -0.52
C PHE A 26 0.89 -12.94 -1.81
N ALA A 27 2.04 -12.67 -2.43
CA ALA A 27 2.50 -13.39 -3.61
C ALA A 27 2.66 -14.89 -3.34
N SER A 28 3.26 -15.26 -2.19
CA SER A 28 3.40 -16.66 -1.75
C SER A 28 2.04 -17.35 -1.58
N VAL A 29 1.07 -16.69 -0.95
CA VAL A 29 -0.30 -17.21 -0.79
C VAL A 29 -0.98 -17.41 -2.15
N ARG A 30 -0.80 -16.47 -3.10
CA ARG A 30 -1.36 -16.61 -4.45
C ARG A 30 -0.76 -17.80 -5.20
N VAL A 31 0.55 -17.98 -5.12
CA VAL A 31 1.23 -19.13 -5.73
C VAL A 31 0.77 -20.45 -5.08
N TYR A 32 0.57 -20.47 -3.76
CA TYR A 32 0.01 -21.64 -3.08
C TYR A 32 -1.38 -22.00 -3.62
N GLN A 33 -2.26 -21.01 -3.79
CA GLN A 33 -3.63 -21.21 -4.29
C GLN A 33 -3.65 -21.78 -5.71
N GLU A 34 -2.88 -21.20 -6.63
CA GLU A 34 -2.84 -21.63 -8.04
C GLU A 34 -2.24 -23.05 -8.20
N LEU A 35 -1.19 -23.38 -7.44
CA LEU A 35 -0.57 -24.71 -7.53
C LEU A 35 -1.31 -25.77 -6.72
N TYR A 36 -2.15 -25.40 -5.75
CA TYR A 36 -2.95 -26.35 -4.99
C TYR A 36 -3.95 -27.09 -5.89
N GLU A 37 -4.46 -26.42 -6.92
CA GLU A 37 -5.37 -27.03 -7.91
C GLU A 37 -4.70 -28.10 -8.78
N ALA A 38 -3.36 -28.17 -8.81
CA ALA A 38 -2.59 -29.11 -9.63
C ALA A 38 -2.29 -30.47 -8.94
N GLU A 39 -2.92 -30.76 -7.78
CA GLU A 39 -2.99 -32.05 -7.07
C GLU A 39 -1.71 -32.92 -7.10
N SER A 40 -0.58 -32.37 -6.66
CA SER A 40 0.66 -33.12 -6.50
C SER A 40 1.22 -33.01 -5.08
N THR A 41 1.50 -34.18 -4.47
CA THR A 41 2.09 -34.32 -3.15
C THR A 41 3.51 -34.85 -3.24
N VAL A 42 4.42 -34.33 -2.41
CA VAL A 42 5.78 -34.83 -2.28
C VAL A 42 6.04 -35.16 -0.82
N ALA A 43 6.63 -36.33 -0.57
CA ALA A 43 7.05 -36.73 0.76
C ALA A 43 8.27 -35.90 1.19
N LEU A 44 8.07 -35.01 2.17
CA LEU A 44 9.12 -34.18 2.75
C LEU A 44 9.24 -34.52 4.25
N PHE A 45 10.43 -34.93 4.71
CA PHE A 45 10.67 -35.31 6.11
C PHE A 45 9.71 -36.38 6.68
N GLY A 46 9.21 -37.29 5.83
CA GLY A 46 8.28 -38.36 6.24
C GLY A 46 6.83 -37.90 6.41
N ALA A 47 6.50 -36.66 6.03
CA ALA A 47 5.14 -36.15 5.92
C ALA A 47 4.80 -35.86 4.45
N ASP A 48 3.57 -36.16 4.04
CA ASP A 48 3.07 -35.80 2.72
C ASP A 48 2.72 -34.30 2.71
N VAL A 49 3.56 -33.51 2.04
CA VAL A 49 3.39 -32.05 1.94
C VAL A 49 2.97 -31.73 0.50
N PRO A 50 1.96 -30.86 0.28
CA PRO A 50 1.59 -30.44 -1.06
C PRO A 50 2.75 -29.66 -1.70
N VAL A 51 3.05 -29.95 -2.96
CA VAL A 51 4.14 -29.31 -3.72
C VAL A 51 3.95 -27.79 -3.78
N SER A 52 2.69 -27.33 -3.78
CA SER A 52 2.34 -25.92 -3.71
C SER A 52 2.90 -25.22 -2.46
N ALA A 53 2.88 -25.88 -1.30
CA ALA A 53 3.42 -25.29 -0.06
C ALA A 53 4.94 -25.14 -0.10
N VAL A 54 5.64 -26.09 -0.73
CA VAL A 54 7.10 -26.04 -0.89
C VAL A 54 7.47 -24.85 -1.77
N TRP A 55 6.86 -24.70 -2.95
CA TRP A 55 7.15 -23.59 -3.85
C TRP A 55 6.75 -22.24 -3.27
N ALA A 56 5.61 -22.15 -2.60
CA ALA A 56 5.19 -20.93 -1.91
C ALA A 56 6.19 -20.53 -0.82
N SER A 57 6.69 -21.49 -0.05
CA SER A 57 7.68 -21.26 1.01
C SER A 57 9.04 -20.82 0.44
N VAL A 58 9.51 -21.49 -0.62
CA VAL A 58 10.76 -21.13 -1.31
C VAL A 58 10.68 -19.72 -1.87
N LEU A 59 9.58 -19.38 -2.56
CA LEU A 59 9.36 -18.04 -3.08
C LEU A 59 9.35 -16.99 -1.96
N PHE A 60 8.65 -17.26 -0.86
CA PHE A 60 8.61 -16.36 0.27
C PHE A 60 9.99 -16.10 0.87
N ILE A 61 10.81 -17.15 1.05
CA ILE A 61 12.17 -17.02 1.58
C ILE A 61 13.04 -16.18 0.65
N ILE A 62 12.96 -16.41 -0.67
CA ILE A 62 13.73 -15.65 -1.66
C ILE A 62 13.34 -14.17 -1.63
N LEU A 63 12.04 -13.87 -1.63
CA LEU A 63 11.55 -12.49 -1.60
C LEU A 63 11.87 -11.81 -0.26
N ALA A 64 11.74 -12.51 0.86
CA ALA A 64 12.09 -11.98 2.17
C ALA A 64 13.60 -11.68 2.28
N ALA A 65 14.46 -12.55 1.75
CA ALA A 65 15.89 -12.30 1.67
C ALA A 65 16.21 -11.09 0.79
N LEU A 66 15.53 -10.95 -0.35
CA LEU A 66 15.68 -9.80 -1.24
C LEU A 66 15.26 -8.50 -0.54
N THR A 67 14.09 -8.50 0.10
CA THR A 67 13.61 -7.37 0.92
C THR A 67 14.62 -7.02 2.01
N PHE A 68 15.16 -8.02 2.71
CA PHE A 68 16.17 -7.78 3.74
C PHE A 68 17.42 -7.10 3.17
N VAL A 69 17.92 -7.54 2.02
CA VAL A 69 19.07 -6.91 1.35
C VAL A 69 18.76 -5.46 0.97
N PHE A 70 17.58 -5.20 0.40
CA PHE A 70 17.18 -3.85 0.00
C PHE A 70 16.92 -2.91 1.18
N THR A 71 16.41 -3.42 2.30
CA THR A 71 16.12 -2.61 3.48
C THR A 71 17.35 -2.40 4.36
N TYR A 72 18.19 -3.41 4.59
CA TYR A 72 19.36 -3.31 5.47
C TYR A 72 20.64 -2.87 4.75
N GLY A 73 20.74 -3.04 3.43
CA GLY A 73 21.92 -2.62 2.66
C GLY A 73 23.15 -3.47 2.94
N VAL A 74 22.95 -4.78 3.10
CA VAL A 74 24.05 -5.73 3.34
C VAL A 74 24.87 -5.88 2.06
N HIS A 75 26.20 -5.85 2.19
CA HIS A 75 27.12 -6.10 1.08
C HIS A 75 27.06 -7.59 0.68
N THR A 76 26.27 -7.90 -0.34
CA THR A 76 26.12 -9.26 -0.88
C THR A 76 27.23 -9.65 -1.86
N GLY A 77 28.13 -8.72 -2.20
CA GLY A 77 29.25 -8.95 -3.14
C GLY A 77 28.89 -8.77 -4.62
N PHE A 78 27.60 -8.75 -4.97
CA PHE A 78 27.13 -8.44 -6.32
C PHE A 78 27.04 -6.92 -6.55
N LYS A 79 27.95 -6.39 -7.36
CA LYS A 79 28.09 -4.93 -7.62
C LYS A 79 26.78 -4.27 -8.09
N ALA A 80 25.99 -4.94 -8.92
CA ALA A 80 24.72 -4.42 -9.41
C ALA A 80 23.67 -4.32 -8.29
N LEU A 81 23.56 -5.37 -7.47
CA LEU A 81 22.58 -5.41 -6.38
C LEU A 81 22.92 -4.41 -5.28
N ASP A 82 24.19 -4.30 -4.90
CA ASP A 82 24.67 -3.34 -3.88
C ASP A 82 24.48 -1.87 -4.34
N ARG A 83 24.65 -1.60 -5.65
CA ARG A 83 24.39 -0.25 -6.20
C ARG A 83 22.91 0.10 -6.11
N THR A 84 22.03 -0.80 -6.52
CA THR A 84 20.58 -0.56 -6.50
C THR A 84 20.05 -0.45 -5.07
N SER A 85 20.51 -1.30 -4.15
CA SER A 85 20.08 -1.23 -2.75
C SER A 85 20.49 0.08 -2.09
N ARG A 86 21.70 0.58 -2.36
CA ARG A 86 22.13 1.89 -1.85
C ARG A 86 21.27 3.02 -2.39
N ALA A 87 21.04 3.05 -3.70
CA ALA A 87 20.22 4.09 -4.32
C ALA A 87 18.79 4.13 -3.74
N LEU A 88 18.20 2.96 -3.45
CA LEU A 88 16.88 2.89 -2.81
C LEU A 88 16.91 3.35 -1.35
N ILE A 89 17.95 2.99 -0.60
CA ILE A 89 18.11 3.43 0.80
C ILE A 89 18.29 4.96 0.85
N ASP A 90 19.12 5.52 -0.05
CA ASP A 90 19.31 6.97 -0.17
C ASP A 90 17.97 7.67 -0.49
N LEU A 91 17.21 7.16 -1.46
CA LEU A 91 15.89 7.70 -1.79
C LEU A 91 14.93 7.67 -0.59
N LEU A 92 14.90 6.59 0.17
CA LEU A 92 14.04 6.47 1.35
C LEU A 92 14.44 7.47 2.46
N ILE A 93 15.75 7.65 2.67
CA ILE A 93 16.27 8.62 3.63
C ILE A 93 15.91 10.04 3.20
N ASP A 94 16.16 10.39 1.93
CA ASP A 94 15.85 11.72 1.38
C ASP A 94 14.34 12.00 1.43
N THR A 95 13.53 11.00 1.10
CA THR A 95 12.06 11.10 1.20
C THR A 95 11.63 11.32 2.65
N GLN A 96 12.21 10.62 3.62
CA GLN A 96 11.90 10.83 5.03
C GLN A 96 12.28 12.24 5.48
N MET A 97 13.46 12.72 5.06
CA MET A 97 13.93 14.07 5.37
C MET A 97 13.01 15.13 4.74
N GLU A 98 12.55 14.93 3.51
CA GLU A 98 11.63 15.84 2.84
C GLU A 98 10.24 15.82 3.49
N LEU A 99 9.70 14.64 3.78
CA LEU A 99 8.41 14.49 4.45
C LEU A 99 8.42 15.07 5.87
N SER A 100 9.56 15.03 6.57
CA SER A 100 9.68 15.65 7.90
C SER A 100 9.54 17.17 7.89
N LYS A 101 9.70 17.82 6.73
CA LYS A 101 9.47 19.26 6.55
C LYS A 101 7.99 19.59 6.37
N VAL A 102 7.17 18.61 6.02
CA VAL A 102 5.74 18.80 5.82
C VAL A 102 5.06 18.82 7.19
N SER A 103 4.68 20.01 7.65
CA SER A 103 3.82 20.17 8.81
C SER A 103 2.38 19.81 8.42
N TRP A 104 1.97 18.59 8.75
CA TRP A 104 0.57 18.21 8.59
C TRP A 104 -0.32 19.06 9.50
N PRO A 105 -1.41 19.64 8.97
CA PRO A 105 -2.36 20.41 9.78
C PRO A 105 -2.95 19.53 10.87
N GLY A 106 -3.17 20.13 12.04
CA GLY A 106 -3.85 19.48 13.15
C GLY A 106 -5.27 19.03 12.77
N SER A 107 -5.80 18.06 13.50
CA SER A 107 -7.14 17.50 13.25
C SER A 107 -8.23 18.57 13.33
N ASP A 108 -8.05 19.59 14.15
CA ASP A 108 -8.94 20.75 14.29
C ASP A 108 -9.01 21.59 13.00
N VAL A 109 -7.87 21.86 12.36
CA VAL A 109 -7.78 22.59 11.09
C VAL A 109 -8.37 21.76 9.95
N LEU A 110 -8.14 20.44 9.98
CA LEU A 110 -8.72 19.50 9.02
C LEU A 110 -10.25 19.53 9.07
N ILE A 111 -10.83 19.39 10.27
CA ILE A 111 -12.28 19.41 10.48
C ILE A 111 -12.88 20.73 10.01
N ARG A 112 -12.24 21.86 10.34
CA ARG A 112 -12.74 23.18 9.92
C ARG A 112 -12.77 23.30 8.40
N SER A 113 -11.71 22.87 7.71
CA SER A 113 -11.63 22.93 6.24
C SER A 113 -12.64 22.00 5.57
N THR A 114 -12.79 20.77 6.05
CA THR A 114 -13.76 19.81 5.48
C THR A 114 -15.20 20.21 5.78
N SER A 115 -15.48 20.80 6.95
CA SER A 115 -16.83 21.21 7.33
C SER A 115 -17.43 22.25 6.38
N ALA A 116 -16.62 23.20 5.89
CA ALA A 116 -17.07 24.22 4.94
C ALA A 116 -17.51 23.58 3.61
N VAL A 117 -16.75 22.59 3.12
CA VAL A 117 -17.08 21.85 1.89
C VAL A 117 -18.36 21.03 2.10
N LEU A 118 -18.49 20.39 3.26
CA LEU A 118 -19.65 19.56 3.59
C LEU A 118 -20.93 20.40 3.67
N ILE A 119 -20.87 21.58 4.29
CA ILE A 119 -21.98 22.55 4.32
C ILE A 119 -22.34 22.99 2.90
N SER A 120 -21.35 23.27 2.04
CA SER A 120 -21.59 23.69 0.65
C SER A 120 -22.29 22.61 -0.17
N ILE A 121 -21.90 21.34 0.00
CA ILE A 121 -22.55 20.20 -0.65
C ILE A 121 -24.00 20.05 -0.18
N VAL A 122 -24.26 20.19 1.12
CA VAL A 122 -25.61 20.11 1.68
C VAL A 122 -26.50 21.24 1.15
N LEU A 123 -26.02 22.49 1.15
CA LEU A 123 -26.76 23.63 0.62
C LEU A 123 -27.08 23.47 -0.87
N LEU A 124 -26.11 22.99 -1.66
CA LEU A 124 -26.32 22.68 -3.07
C LEU A 124 -27.36 21.58 -3.25
N GLY A 125 -27.30 20.51 -2.45
CA GLY A 125 -28.29 19.43 -2.47
C GLY A 125 -29.70 19.91 -2.17
N VAL A 126 -29.88 20.76 -1.14
CA VAL A 126 -31.18 21.36 -0.81
C VAL A 126 -31.68 22.26 -1.93
N PHE A 127 -30.79 23.07 -2.53
CA PHE A 127 -31.15 23.93 -3.65
C PHE A 127 -31.62 23.11 -4.86
N LEU A 128 -30.89 22.06 -5.24
CA LEU A 128 -31.27 21.17 -6.35
C LEU A 128 -32.63 20.52 -6.10
N VAL A 129 -32.85 19.94 -4.92
CA VAL A 129 -34.17 19.37 -4.56
C VAL A 129 -35.28 20.41 -4.64
N GLY A 130 -35.00 21.65 -4.22
CA GLY A 130 -35.94 22.76 -4.32
C GLY A 130 -36.30 23.11 -5.76
N VAL A 131 -35.30 23.26 -6.63
CA VAL A 131 -35.51 23.55 -8.06
C VAL A 131 -36.24 22.39 -8.74
N ASP A 132 -35.82 21.15 -8.51
CA ASP A 132 -36.45 19.97 -9.10
C ASP A 132 -37.92 19.85 -8.67
N SER A 133 -38.22 20.10 -7.40
CA SER A 133 -39.59 20.09 -6.88
C SER A 133 -40.46 21.20 -7.48
N LEU A 134 -39.89 22.39 -7.67
CA LEU A 134 -40.57 23.52 -8.29
C LEU A 134 -40.86 23.24 -9.77
N VAL A 135 -39.86 22.76 -10.51
CA VAL A 135 -39.99 22.38 -11.93
C VAL A 135 -40.99 21.25 -12.09
N ALA A 136 -40.93 20.21 -11.26
CA ALA A 136 -41.90 19.11 -11.26
C ALA A 136 -43.33 19.61 -11.00
N SER A 137 -43.51 20.54 -10.06
CA SER A 137 -44.81 21.14 -9.76
C SER A 137 -45.33 21.99 -10.92
N ALA A 138 -44.46 22.78 -11.57
CA ALA A 138 -44.81 23.59 -12.73
C ALA A 138 -45.19 22.73 -13.95
N LEU A 139 -44.47 21.63 -14.19
CA LEU A 139 -44.77 20.68 -15.26
C LEU A 139 -46.08 19.91 -15.01
N ARG A 140 -46.37 19.54 -13.75
CA ARG A 140 -47.68 18.98 -13.35
C ARG A 140 -48.81 19.99 -13.58
N PHE A 141 -48.59 21.25 -13.23
CA PHE A 141 -49.58 22.30 -13.48
C PHE A 141 -49.86 22.51 -14.98
N LEU A 142 -48.83 22.38 -15.83
CA LEU A 142 -48.95 22.43 -17.29
C LEU A 142 -49.53 21.15 -17.93
N GLY A 143 -49.79 20.09 -17.16
CA GLY A 143 -50.39 18.84 -17.66
C GLY A 143 -49.46 17.97 -18.52
N VAL A 144 -48.14 18.25 -18.51
CA VAL A 144 -47.13 17.47 -19.25
C VAL A 144 -46.69 16.23 -18.45
N LEU A 145 -46.76 16.28 -17.12
CA LEU A 145 -46.53 15.15 -16.21
C LEU A 145 -47.85 14.79 -15.50
N PRO A 146 -48.20 13.49 -15.35
CA PRO A 146 -49.35 13.07 -14.56
C PRO A 146 -49.22 13.42 -13.07
#